data_AF-A0A7J3M7G2-F1
#
_entry.id   AF-A0A7J3M7G2-F1
#
_cell.length_a   1.000
_cell.length_b   1.000
_cell.length_c   1.000
_cell.angle_alpha   90.00
_cell.angle_beta   90.00
_cell.angle_gamma   90.00
#
_symmetry.space_group_name_H-M   'P 1'
#
loop_
_entity.id
_entity.type
_entity.pdbx_description
1 polymer ?
#
loop_
_entity_poly.entity_id
_entity_poly.type
_entity_poly.pdbx_seq_one_letter_code
_entity_poly.pdbx_strand_id
1 'polypeptide(L)'
;MDKSYFAESLERCKGYGEIFDLVKKAVKKTIGLHRVGLLLYLESLPPNIGAYHPVGSNSIVINRSLVNIMRRFLISRREFN
;
A
#
# COMPACT_ATOMS: atom_id res chain seq x y z
N MET A 1 17.79 -2.29 9.42
CA MET A 1 16.73 -2.84 8.56
C MET A 1 17.28 -2.93 7.15
N ASP A 2 17.46 -4.16 6.70
CA ASP A 2 17.88 -4.53 5.36
C ASP A 2 16.63 -4.82 4.49
N LYS A 3 16.85 -5.22 3.23
CA LYS A 3 15.76 -5.60 2.32
C LYS A 3 15.01 -6.85 2.80
N SER A 4 15.68 -7.83 3.41
CA SER A 4 15.07 -9.07 3.91
C SER A 4 14.02 -8.78 4.98
N TYR A 5 14.29 -7.85 5.89
CA TYR A 5 13.34 -7.45 6.93
C TYR A 5 11.99 -7.00 6.34
N PHE A 6 12.01 -6.15 5.30
CA PHE A 6 10.77 -5.64 4.70
C PHE A 6 10.01 -6.73 3.97
N ALA A 7 10.70 -7.60 3.24
CA ALA A 7 10.09 -8.73 2.56
C ALA A 7 9.39 -9.68 3.54
N GLU A 8 10.07 -10.10 4.59
CA GLU A 8 9.50 -10.97 5.62
C GLU A 8 8.36 -10.31 6.39
N SER A 9 8.47 -9.00 6.65
CA SER A 9 7.41 -8.25 7.34
C SER A 9 6.16 -8.12 6.48
N LEU A 10 6.32 -7.96 5.16
CA LEU A 10 5.22 -7.87 4.21
C LEU A 10 4.42 -9.18 4.14
N GLU A 11 5.10 -10.32 4.22
CA GLU A 11 4.47 -11.65 4.28
C GLU A 11 3.63 -11.83 5.55
N ARG A 12 4.06 -11.23 6.68
CA ARG A 12 3.34 -11.30 7.96
C ARG A 12 2.15 -10.34 8.05
N CYS A 13 2.06 -9.34 7.18
CA CYS A 13 1.01 -8.35 7.23
C CYS A 13 -0.38 -8.96 6.91
N LYS A 14 -1.35 -8.71 7.78
CA LYS A 14 -2.70 -9.27 7.71
C LYS A 14 -3.65 -8.44 6.85
N GLY A 15 -3.37 -7.15 6.67
CA GLY A 15 -4.19 -6.27 5.85
C GLY A 15 -3.54 -4.95 5.50
N TYR A 16 -4.29 -4.11 4.78
CA TYR A 16 -3.79 -2.88 4.17
C TYR A 16 -3.20 -1.88 5.17
N GLY A 17 -3.74 -1.79 6.39
CA GLY A 17 -3.20 -0.91 7.42
C GLY A 17 -1.77 -1.26 7.83
N GLU A 18 -1.52 -2.55 8.11
CA GLU A 18 -0.19 -3.04 8.47
C GLU A 18 0.80 -2.92 7.30
N ILE A 19 0.35 -3.23 6.07
CA ILE A 19 1.14 -3.05 4.85
C ILE A 19 1.52 -1.57 4.70
N PHE A 20 0.57 -0.67 4.89
CA PHE A 20 0.79 0.77 4.73
C PHE A 20 1.74 1.32 5.80
N ASP A 21 1.66 0.85 7.03
CA ASP A 21 2.63 1.17 8.08
C ASP A 21 4.03 0.66 7.74
N LEU A 22 4.14 -0.53 7.16
CA LEU A 22 5.41 -1.08 6.70
C LEU A 22 6.00 -0.23 5.55
N VAL A 23 5.18 0.18 4.59
CA VAL A 23 5.59 1.08 3.50
C VAL A 23 6.07 2.42 4.05
N LYS A 24 5.37 3.04 5.00
CA LYS A 24 5.82 4.29 5.64
C LYS A 24 7.19 4.13 6.32
N LYS A 25 7.43 3.00 6.99
CA LYS A 25 8.74 2.68 7.58
C LYS A 25 9.82 2.51 6.50
N ALA A 26 9.50 1.85 5.39
CA ALA A 26 10.41 1.68 4.26
C ALA A 26 10.79 3.02 3.63
N VAL A 27 9.81 3.88 3.34
CA VAL A 27 10.04 5.22 2.79
C VAL A 27 10.93 6.05 3.72
N LYS A 28 10.59 6.12 5.02
CA LYS A 28 11.41 6.83 6.01
C LYS A 28 12.84 6.31 6.06
N LYS A 29 13.03 4.99 5.97
CA LYS A 29 14.36 4.39 6.01
C LYS A 29 15.17 4.65 4.73
N THR A 30 14.54 4.61 3.57
CA THR A 30 15.21 4.73 2.26
C THR A 30 15.53 6.17 1.90
N ILE A 31 14.58 7.10 2.11
CA ILE A 31 14.71 8.48 1.66
C ILE A 31 14.62 9.52 2.79
N GLY A 32 14.48 9.09 4.05
CA GLY A 32 14.40 10.01 5.20
C GLY A 32 13.10 10.80 5.31
N LEU A 33 12.18 10.66 4.35
CA LEU A 33 10.92 11.41 4.30
C LEU A 33 9.77 10.67 4.97
N HIS A 34 8.86 11.43 5.56
CA HIS A 34 7.62 10.94 6.14
C HIS A 34 6.57 12.06 6.15
N ARG A 35 5.28 11.70 6.02
CA ARG A 35 4.16 12.64 6.09
C ARG A 35 3.21 12.24 7.22
N VAL A 36 3.07 13.11 8.22
CA VAL A 36 2.18 12.88 9.36
C VAL A 36 0.72 12.91 8.90
N GLY A 37 -0.09 11.99 9.44
CA GLY A 37 -1.51 11.91 9.12
C GLY A 37 -1.80 11.44 7.68
N LEU A 38 -0.81 10.89 6.97
CA LEU A 38 -1.05 10.26 5.67
C LEU A 38 -1.94 9.03 5.85
N LEU A 39 -3.05 8.96 5.13
CA LEU A 39 -4.04 7.89 5.19
C LEU A 39 -4.15 7.16 3.85
N LEU A 40 -4.56 5.89 3.93
CA LEU A 40 -4.82 5.04 2.77
C LEU A 40 -6.31 4.71 2.71
N TYR A 41 -6.95 5.04 1.60
CA TYR A 41 -8.36 4.76 1.33
C TYR A 41 -8.50 3.76 0.20
N LEU A 42 -9.54 2.92 0.29
CA LEU A 42 -9.94 2.03 -0.80
C LEU A 42 -11.31 2.46 -1.29
N GLU A 43 -11.39 3.00 -2.49
CA GLU A 43 -12.64 3.46 -3.11
C GLU A 43 -12.91 2.74 -4.42
N SER A 44 -14.16 2.71 -4.85
CA SER A 44 -14.51 2.20 -6.19
C SER A 44 -14.26 3.30 -7.20
N LEU A 45 -13.20 3.16 -8.00
CA LEU A 45 -12.80 4.13 -9.02
C LEU A 45 -13.01 3.55 -10.42
N PRO A 46 -13.07 4.41 -11.46
CA PRO A 46 -13.08 3.95 -12.85
C PRO A 46 -11.93 2.96 -13.15
N PRO A 47 -12.14 1.93 -13.99
CA PRO A 47 -11.14 0.87 -14.21
C PRO A 47 -9.78 1.36 -14.74
N ASN A 48 -9.76 2.50 -15.42
CA ASN A 48 -8.54 3.13 -15.93
C ASN A 48 -7.73 3.89 -14.85
N ILE A 49 -8.25 3.99 -13.61
CA ILE A 49 -7.59 4.67 -12.49
C ILE A 49 -7.21 3.63 -11.44
N GLY A 50 -5.91 3.39 -11.28
CA GLY A 50 -5.34 2.47 -10.28
C GLY A 50 -5.35 3.04 -8.86
N ALA A 51 -4.88 4.27 -8.74
CA ALA A 51 -4.84 5.04 -7.50
C ALA A 51 -4.65 6.52 -7.83
N TYR A 52 -4.95 7.40 -6.89
CA TYR A 52 -4.64 8.82 -6.98
C TYR A 52 -4.34 9.44 -5.62
N HIS A 53 -3.71 10.60 -5.65
CA HIS A 53 -3.47 11.46 -4.50
C HIS A 53 -4.21 12.79 -4.72
N PRO A 54 -5.28 13.09 -3.97
CA PRO A 54 -5.95 14.38 -4.09
C PRO A 54 -4.99 15.51 -3.69
N VAL A 55 -4.89 16.53 -4.54
CA VAL A 55 -4.05 17.71 -4.31
C VAL A 55 -4.49 18.40 -3.01
N GLY A 56 -3.53 18.78 -2.17
CA GLY A 56 -3.79 19.41 -0.87
C GLY A 56 -4.28 18.46 0.23
N SER A 57 -4.44 17.16 -0.05
CA SER A 57 -4.84 16.16 0.96
C SER A 57 -3.66 15.45 1.60
N ASN A 58 -3.88 14.76 2.71
CA ASN A 58 -2.97 13.76 3.28
C ASN A 58 -3.51 12.35 3.01
N SER A 59 -3.92 12.06 1.78
CA SER A 59 -4.57 10.77 1.46
C SER A 59 -4.04 10.16 0.17
N ILE A 60 -3.93 8.84 0.15
CA ILE A 60 -3.78 8.05 -1.07
C ILE A 60 -5.05 7.24 -1.22
N VAL A 61 -5.69 7.32 -2.37
CA VAL A 61 -6.92 6.56 -2.67
C VAL A 61 -6.58 5.49 -3.70
N ILE A 62 -6.76 4.23 -3.35
CA ILE A 62 -6.53 3.07 -4.21
C ILE A 62 -7.86 2.53 -4.72
N ASN A 63 -7.88 2.08 -5.98
CA ASN A 63 -9.05 1.45 -6.58
C ASN A 63 -9.31 0.07 -5.99
N ARG A 64 -10.32 -0.03 -5.13
CA ARG A 64 -10.78 -1.27 -4.50
C ARG A 64 -11.17 -2.32 -5.53
N SER A 65 -11.77 -1.92 -6.65
CA SER A 65 -12.22 -2.84 -7.68
C SER A 65 -11.05 -3.56 -8.34
N LEU A 66 -9.97 -2.82 -8.67
CA LEU A 66 -8.76 -3.40 -9.23
C LEU A 66 -8.03 -4.30 -8.23
N VAL A 67 -7.92 -3.89 -6.97
CA VAL A 67 -7.33 -4.73 -5.90
C VAL A 67 -8.12 -6.04 -5.75
N ASN A 68 -9.45 -5.98 -5.77
CA ASN A 68 -10.29 -7.17 -5.70
C ASN A 68 -10.12 -8.09 -6.92
N ILE A 69 -9.89 -7.54 -8.10
CA ILE A 69 -9.58 -8.31 -9.30
C ILE A 69 -8.21 -8.98 -9.13
N MET A 70 -7.17 -8.23 -8.75
CA MET A 70 -5.82 -8.78 -8.51
C MET A 70 -5.85 -9.93 -7.50
N ARG A 71 -6.63 -9.81 -6.43
CA ARG A 71 -6.80 -10.86 -5.41
C ARG A 71 -7.32 -12.19 -5.98
N ARG A 72 -8.01 -12.17 -7.13
CA ARG A 72 -8.51 -13.39 -7.80
C ARG A 72 -7.46 -14.05 -8.70
N PHE A 73 -6.43 -13.33 -9.13
CA PHE A 73 -5.42 -13.82 -10.07
C PHE A 73 -4.07 -14.11 -9.41
N LEU A 74 -3.73 -13.40 -8.32
CA LEU A 74 -2.46 -13.58 -7.63
C LEU A 74 -2.54 -14.73 -6.63
N ILE A 75 -1.63 -15.68 -6.75
CA ILE A 75 -1.60 -16.90 -5.94
C ILE A 75 -0.77 -16.68 -4.66
N SER A 76 0.34 -15.93 -4.76
CA SER A 76 1.21 -15.67 -3.62
C SER A 76 0.71 -14.48 -2.79
N ARG A 77 0.69 -14.66 -1.46
CA ARG A 77 0.41 -13.59 -0.50
C ARG A 77 1.37 -12.41 -0.66
N ARG A 78 2.64 -12.70 -0.95
CA ARG A 78 3.69 -11.68 -1.12
C ARG A 78 3.60 -10.92 -2.44
N GLU A 79 3.07 -11.53 -3.48
CA GLU A 79 2.84 -10.83 -4.75
C GLU A 79 1.61 -9.93 -4.68
N PHE A 80 0.62 -10.31 -3.87
CA PHE A 80 -0.58 -9.52 -3.63
C PHE A 80 -0.35 -8.34 -2.67
N ASN A 81 0.38 -8.57 -1.58
CA ASN A 81 0.68 -7.55 -0.56
C ASN A 81 1.72 -6.54 -1.05
#